data_AF-A0A8J7YDC7-F1
#
_entry.id   AF-A0A8J7YDC7-F1
#
_cell.length_a   1.000
_cell.length_b   1.000
_cell.length_c   1.000
_cell.angle_alpha   90.00
_cell.angle_beta   90.00
_cell.angle_gamma   90.00
#
_symmetry.space_group_name_H-M   'P 1'
#
loop_
_entity.id
_entity.type
_entity.pdbx_description
1 polymer ?
#
loop_
_entity_poly.entity_id
_entity_poly.type
_entity_poly.pdbx_seq_one_letter_code
_entity_poly.pdbx_strand_id
1 'polypeptide(L)' 'MLDKLGVAGIAGVVTLFGGIALVAWQNLILAAGLALVVGGMGLIVYGLVTSLLASFGMGGGMGGGMP' A
#
# COMPACT_ATOMS: atom_id res chain seq x y z
N MET A 1 -9.20 8.16 -0.52
CA MET A 1 -9.48 6.91 -1.26
C MET A 1 -10.02 5.80 -0.38
N LEU A 2 -10.27 6.02 0.92
CA LEU A 2 -10.80 5.00 1.82
C LEU A 2 -12.17 4.47 1.31
N ASP A 3 -12.88 5.31 0.57
CA ASP A 3 -14.15 5.01 -0.10
C ASP A 3 -14.00 3.99 -1.26
N LYS A 4 -12.78 3.78 -1.78
CA LYS A 4 -12.44 2.80 -2.83
C LYS A 4 -11.70 1.57 -2.30
N LEU A 5 -11.35 1.53 -1.01
CA LEU A 5 -10.60 0.41 -0.40
C LEU A 5 -11.47 -0.84 -0.22
N GLY A 6 -12.79 -0.70 -0.26
CA GLY A 6 -13.72 -1.77 0.12
C GLY A 6 -13.59 -2.18 1.59
N VAL A 7 -14.46 -3.08 2.04
CA VAL A 7 -14.44 -3.56 3.43
C VAL A 7 -13.11 -4.22 3.79
N ALA A 8 -12.52 -4.98 2.87
CA ALA A 8 -11.24 -5.65 3.07
C ALA A 8 -10.07 -4.67 3.24
N GLY A 9 -10.01 -3.60 2.43
CA GLY A 9 -8.96 -2.59 2.56
C GLY A 9 -9.05 -1.83 3.87
N ILE A 10 -10.25 -1.46 4.30
CA ILE A 10 -10.47 -0.78 5.59
C ILE A 10 -10.06 -1.71 6.74
N ALA A 11 -10.49 -2.98 6.72
CA ALA A 11 -10.08 -3.97 7.72
C ALA A 11 -8.55 -4.15 7.78
N GLY A 12 -7.89 -4.14 6.62
CA GLY A 12 -6.43 -4.18 6.52
C GLY A 12 -5.76 -2.98 7.18
N VAL A 13 -6.25 -1.76 6.93
CA VAL A 13 -5.72 -0.52 7.55
C VAL A 13 -5.92 -0.55 9.07
N VAL A 14 -7.10 -0.95 9.55
CA VAL A 14 -7.37 -1.09 10.99
C VAL A 14 -6.44 -2.11 11.63
N THR A 15 -6.23 -3.26 10.97
CA THR A 15 -5.31 -4.31 11.46
C THR A 15 -3.87 -3.82 11.51
N LEU A 16 -3.43 -3.08 10.48
CA LEU A 16 -2.09 -2.47 10.43
C LEU A 16 -1.86 -1.51 11.58
N PHE A 17 -2.76 -0.55 11.78
CA PHE A 17 -2.61 0.41 12.88
C PHE A 17 -2.80 -0.23 14.25
N GLY A 18 -3.69 -1.23 14.37
CA GLY A 18 -3.86 -2.01 15.59
C GLY A 18 -2.60 -2.79 15.99
N GLY A 19 -1.95 -3.44 15.02
CA GLY A 19 -0.69 -4.15 15.23
C GLY A 19 0.45 -3.23 15.65
N ILE A 20 0.60 -2.07 14.98
CA ILE A 20 1.62 -1.09 15.35
C ILE A 20 1.35 -0.52 16.75
N ALA A 21 0.10 -0.22 17.09
CA ALA A 21 -0.28 0.28 18.41
C ALA A 21 0.02 -0.75 19.52
N LEU A 22 -0.26 -2.04 19.27
CA LEU A 22 0.07 -3.12 20.21
C LEU A 22 1.58 -3.22 20.46
N VAL A 23 2.40 -3.12 19.41
CA VAL A 23 3.86 -3.16 19.58
C VAL A 23 4.38 -1.89 20.26
N ALA A 24 3.78 -0.73 19.95
CA ALA A 24 4.17 0.55 20.55
C ALA A 24 3.97 0.57 22.07
N TRP A 25 2.99 -0.18 22.60
CA TRP A 25 2.79 -0.34 24.04
C TRP A 25 3.95 -1.05 24.75
N GLN A 26 4.68 -1.92 24.04
CA GLN A 26 5.82 -2.64 24.60
C GLN A 26 7.13 -1.91 24.32
N ASN A 27 7.33 -1.41 23.09
CA ASN A 27 8.56 -0.74 22.71
C ASN A 27 8.37 0.17 21.48
N LEU A 28 8.52 1.48 21.68
CA LEU A 28 8.40 2.48 20.61
C LEU A 28 9.42 2.27 19.48
N ILE A 29 10.64 1.83 19.79
CA ILE A 29 11.70 1.66 18.80
C ILE A 29 11.37 0.49 17.86
N LEU A 30 10.85 -0.62 18.41
CA LEU A 30 10.39 -1.74 17.57
C LEU A 30 9.17 -1.35 16.72
N ALA A 31 8.23 -0.60 17.30
CA ALA A 31 7.06 -0.14 16.55
C ALA A 31 7.45 0.75 15.37
N ALA A 32 8.41 1.67 15.56
CA ALA A 32 8.94 2.51 14.49
C ALA A 32 9.62 1.67 13.38
N GLY A 33 10.43 0.67 13.77
CA GLY A 33 11.04 -0.25 12.81
C GLY A 33 10.01 -1.03 11.99
N LEU A 34 8.99 -1.58 12.65
CA LEU A 34 7.91 -2.31 11.98
C LEU A 34 7.07 -1.40 11.07
N ALA A 35 6.76 -0.18 11.50
CA ALA A 35 6.03 0.78 10.70
C ALA A 35 6.79 1.11 9.39
N LEU A 36 8.11 1.25 9.47
CA LEU A 36 8.97 1.45 8.30
C LEU A 36 8.96 0.25 7.36
N VAL A 37 9.06 -0.97 7.88
CA VAL A 37 8.99 -2.20 7.08
C VAL A 37 7.66 -2.29 6.34
N VAL A 38 6.55 -2.09 7.05
CA VAL A 38 5.21 -2.14 6.45
C VAL A 38 5.00 -1.03 5.43
N GLY A 39 5.49 0.19 5.71
CA GLY A 39 5.48 1.28 4.74
C GLY A 39 6.27 0.95 3.48
N GLY A 40 7.46 0.37 3.63
CA GLY A 40 8.29 -0.11 2.52
C GLY A 40 7.59 -1.20 1.69
N MET A 41 6.92 -2.15 2.34
CA MET A 41 6.11 -3.15 1.65
C MET A 41 4.99 -2.50 0.83
N GLY A 42 4.34 -1.46 1.35
CA GLY A 42 3.34 -0.70 0.61
C GLY A 42 3.89 -0.08 -0.68
N LEU A 43 5.11 0.46 -0.64
CA LEU A 43 5.80 0.99 -1.82
C LEU A 43 6.14 -0.11 -2.83
N ILE A 44 6.61 -1.27 -2.36
CA ILE A 44 6.90 -2.44 -3.20
C ILE A 44 5.62 -2.89 -3.91
N VAL A 45 4.53 -3.08 -3.17
CA VAL A 45 3.24 -3.50 -3.73
C VAL A 45 2.71 -2.48 -4.73
N TYR A 46 2.83 -1.18 -4.42
CA TYR A 46 2.44 -0.12 -5.36
C TYR A 46 3.23 -0.20 -6.66
N GLY A 47 4.55 -0.37 -6.59
CA GLY A 47 5.41 -0.56 -7.75
C GLY A 47 4.99 -1.78 -8.57
N LEU A 48 4.79 -2.93 -7.90
CA LEU A 48 4.34 -4.17 -8.53
C LEU A 48 3.00 -3.99 -9.24
N VAL A 49 1.99 -3.45 -8.56
CA VAL A 49 0.65 -3.23 -9.14
C VAL A 49 0.73 -2.25 -10.31
N THR A 50 1.50 -1.17 -10.18
CA THR A 50 1.68 -0.19 -11.27
C THR A 50 2.32 -0.84 -12.49
N SER A 51 3.38 -1.64 -12.30
CA SER A 51 4.02 -2.39 -13.38
C SER A 51 3.07 -3.42 -14.01
N LEU A 52 2.28 -4.14 -13.21
CA LEU A 52 1.29 -5.10 -13.71
C LEU A 52 0.19 -4.42 -14.53
N LEU A 53 -0.35 -3.30 -14.07
CA LEU A 53 -1.34 -2.51 -14.80
C LEU A 53 -0.77 -1.93 -16.10
N ALA A 54 0.51 -1.53 -16.09
CA ALA A 54 1.22 -1.13 -17.30
C ALA A 54 1.37 -2.28 -18.30
N SER A 55 1.70 -3.49 -17.83
CA SER A 55 1.75 -4.69 -18.69
C SER A 55 0.40 -5.06 -19.30
N PHE A 56 -0.71 -4.70 -18.67
CA PHE A 56 -2.05 -4.87 -19.23
C PHE A 56 -2.52 -3.70 -20.13
N GLY A 57 -1.62 -2.79 -20.51
CA GLY A 57 -1.95 -1.65 -21.38
C GLY A 57 -2.78 -0.57 -20.69
N MET A 58 -3.01 -0.68 -19.38
CA MET A 58 -3.77 0.27 -18.57
C MET A 58 -2.89 1.31 -17.86
N GLY A 59 -1.56 1.21 -17.98
CA GLY A 59 -0.61 2.02 -17.22
C GLY A 59 -0.25 3.39 -17.80
N GLY A 60 -0.88 3.84 -18.88
CA GLY A 60 -0.59 5.15 -19.43
C GLY A 60 -1.45 5.49 -20.63
N GLY A 61 -2.29 6.50 -20.48
CA GLY A 61 -2.85 7.22 -21.61
C GLY A 61 -1.74 7.89 -22.41
N MET A 62 -1.20 7.17 -23.40
CA MET A 62 -0.55 7.75 -24.58
C MET A 62 -0.76 6.81 -25.78
N GLY A 63 -2.01 6.38 -25.94
CA GLY A 63 -2.51 5.73 -27.15
C GLY A 63 -3.60 6.59 -27.74
N GLY A 64 -3.23 7.58 -28.55
CA GLY A 64 -4.19 8.49 -29.16
C GLY A 64 -3.52 9.63 -29.94
N GLY A 65 -2.53 9.29 -30.75
CA GLY A 65 -1.81 10.24 -31.60
C GLY A 65 -0.89 9.47 -32.52
N MET A 66 -1.47 8.85 -33.54
CA MET A 66 -0.75 8.31 -34.68
C MET A 66 -1.56 8.64 -35.94
N PRO A 67 -0.92 8.89 -37.09
CA PRO A 67 0.25 9.72 -37.38
C PRO A 67 -0.07 11.22 -37.54
#